data_AF-A0A822G9Y9-F1
#
_entry.id   AF-A0A822G9Y9-F1
#
_cell.length_a   1.000
_cell.length_b   1.000
_cell.length_c   1.000
_cell.angle_alpha   90.00
_cell.angle_beta   90.00
_cell.angle_gamma   90.00
#
_symmetry.space_group_name_H-M   'P 1'
#
loop_
_entity.id
_entity.type
_entity.pdbx_description
1 polymer ?
#
loop_
_entity_poly.entity_id
_entity_poly.type
_entity_poly.pdbx_seq_one_letter_code
_entity_poly.pdbx_strand_id
1 'polypeptide(L)'
;MAVLEIIDTTDKTTKAKVLFYLAQVYSILGQNFGTDYPLEWNMRIKDIFSKLNEIPIDKAALKRMGSQTSSNLNQTTTSFDHESITDDLLTEFIREKMELNQSMSYLSQSMELALQSLNIALSIQDKILIRDCSLLLCETIGQFDPISSITYLILSQNASASIYTENILKRACHITSDSELASLFILINRIKQDETITNA
;
A
#
# COMPACT_ATOMS: atom_id res chain seq x y z
N MET A 1 11.31 -3.37 13.45
CA MET A 1 12.51 -2.73 14.03
C MET A 1 13.87 -3.24 13.50
N ALA A 2 13.96 -4.37 12.76
CA ALA A 2 15.27 -4.94 12.39
C ALA A 2 15.88 -4.47 11.04
N VAL A 3 15.12 -3.78 10.17
CA VAL A 3 15.62 -3.39 8.83
C VAL A 3 16.37 -2.03 8.85
N LEU A 4 16.20 -1.25 9.92
CA LEU A 4 16.67 0.14 10.03
C LEU A 4 18.17 0.30 10.30
N GLU A 5 18.87 -0.72 10.78
CA GLU A 5 20.32 -0.65 11.11
C GLU A 5 21.25 -1.01 9.93
N ILE A 6 20.74 -1.59 8.85
CA ILE A 6 21.62 -2.21 7.82
C ILE A 6 22.15 -1.19 6.80
N ILE A 7 21.57 0.01 6.72
CA ILE A 7 21.99 1.03 5.75
C ILE A 7 22.56 2.23 6.50
N ASP A 8 23.77 2.05 7.02
CA ASP A 8 24.64 3.12 7.50
C ASP A 8 25.36 3.74 6.29
N THR A 9 24.60 4.39 5.41
CA THR A 9 25.15 5.20 4.33
C THR A 9 25.32 6.64 4.81
N THR A 10 26.53 7.17 4.69
CA THR A 10 26.93 8.53 5.12
C THR A 10 26.12 9.65 4.43
N ASP A 11 25.51 9.38 3.28
CA ASP A 11 24.66 10.32 2.56
C ASP A 11 23.17 9.98 2.71
N LYS A 12 22.41 10.95 3.24
CA LYS A 12 20.96 10.83 3.47
C LYS A 12 20.18 10.62 2.16
N THR A 13 20.66 11.18 1.05
CA THR A 13 20.01 11.03 -0.27
C THR A 13 20.13 9.60 -0.77
N THR A 14 21.32 9.01 -0.65
CA THR A 14 21.56 7.61 -1.01
C THR A 14 20.74 6.66 -0.13
N LYS A 15 20.67 6.93 1.19
CA LYS A 15 19.83 6.16 2.12
C LYS A 15 18.37 6.12 1.68
N ALA A 16 17.81 7.28 1.36
CA ALA A 16 16.42 7.40 0.96
C ALA A 16 16.11 6.64 -0.33
N LYS A 17 17.00 6.73 -1.34
CA LYS A 17 16.86 5.97 -2.60
C LYS A 17 16.91 4.46 -2.38
N VAL A 18 17.81 3.96 -1.54
CA VAL A 18 17.90 2.52 -1.24
C VAL A 18 16.62 2.03 -0.55
N LEU A 19 16.12 2.78 0.43
CA LEU A 19 14.85 2.47 1.11
C LEU A 19 13.67 2.45 0.13
N PHE A 20 13.64 3.40 -0.82
CA PHE A 20 12.61 3.46 -1.86
C PHE A 20 12.65 2.24 -2.80
N TYR A 21 13.83 1.84 -3.28
CA TYR A 21 13.93 0.64 -4.13
C TYR A 21 13.58 -0.63 -3.37
N LEU A 22 13.97 -0.74 -2.10
CA LEU A 22 13.60 -1.86 -1.25
C LEU A 22 12.07 -1.91 -1.05
N ALA A 23 11.43 -0.77 -0.82
CA ALA A 23 9.98 -0.68 -0.73
C ALA A 23 9.29 -1.15 -2.03
N GLN A 24 9.79 -0.76 -3.21
CA GLN A 24 9.25 -1.25 -4.47
C GLN A 24 9.35 -2.78 -4.61
N VAL A 25 10.48 -3.36 -4.25
CA VAL A 25 10.68 -4.82 -4.30
C VAL A 25 9.67 -5.52 -3.39
N TYR A 26 9.45 -5.02 -2.17
CA TYR A 26 8.45 -5.56 -1.26
C TYR A 26 7.01 -5.35 -1.75
N SER A 27 6.72 -4.24 -2.42
CA SER A 27 5.42 -4.00 -3.05
C SER A 27 5.13 -5.03 -4.13
N ILE A 28 6.10 -5.26 -5.04
CA ILE A 28 5.99 -6.25 -6.11
C ILE A 28 5.88 -7.67 -5.54
N LEU A 29 6.63 -8.00 -4.49
CA LEU A 29 6.49 -9.28 -3.80
C LEU A 29 5.08 -9.43 -3.21
N GLY A 30 4.58 -8.43 -2.50
CA GLY A 30 3.23 -8.42 -1.94
C GLY A 30 2.13 -8.63 -3.01
N GLN A 31 2.26 -7.95 -4.15
CA GLN A 31 1.35 -8.09 -5.29
C GLN A 31 1.42 -9.47 -5.96
N ASN A 32 2.59 -10.11 -6.02
CA ASN A 32 2.74 -11.44 -6.62
C ASN A 32 2.27 -12.59 -5.70
N PHE A 33 2.33 -12.41 -4.39
CA PHE A 33 1.85 -13.40 -3.42
C PHE A 33 0.35 -13.30 -3.13
N GLY A 34 -0.29 -12.17 -3.44
CA GLY A 34 -1.73 -11.98 -3.28
C GLY A 34 -2.44 -11.94 -4.62
N THR A 35 -3.24 -12.96 -4.94
CA THR A 35 -4.24 -12.84 -6.01
C THR A 35 -5.24 -11.74 -5.64
N ASP A 36 -5.27 -10.67 -6.44
CA ASP A 36 -6.30 -9.63 -6.53
C ASP A 36 -7.12 -9.33 -5.26
N TYR A 37 -6.53 -8.57 -4.34
CA TYR A 37 -7.23 -7.83 -3.27
C TYR A 37 -8.13 -8.65 -2.30
N PRO A 38 -8.45 -8.11 -1.11
CA PRO A 38 -9.34 -8.80 -0.14
C PRO A 38 -10.77 -9.05 -0.65
N LEU A 39 -11.17 -8.44 -1.77
CA LEU A 39 -12.49 -8.61 -2.36
C LEU A 39 -12.64 -10.02 -2.96
N GLU A 40 -11.64 -10.51 -3.69
CA GLU A 40 -11.68 -11.87 -4.22
C GLU A 40 -11.64 -12.91 -3.11
N TRP A 41 -10.90 -12.65 -2.03
CA TRP A 41 -10.92 -13.51 -0.85
C TRP A 41 -12.31 -13.57 -0.21
N ASN A 42 -13.00 -12.43 -0.04
CA ASN A 42 -14.37 -12.43 0.48
C ASN A 42 -15.35 -13.15 -0.47
N MET A 43 -15.13 -13.10 -1.78
CA MET A 43 -15.95 -13.82 -2.75
C MET A 43 -15.65 -15.32 -2.77
N ARG A 44 -14.39 -15.73 -2.73
CA ARG A 44 -13.95 -17.13 -2.65
C ARG A 44 -14.32 -17.77 -1.33
N ILE A 45 -14.18 -17.07 -0.21
CA ILE A 45 -14.66 -17.54 1.08
C ILE A 45 -16.17 -17.73 1.06
N LYS A 46 -16.93 -16.79 0.50
CA LYS A 46 -18.37 -16.99 0.32
C LYS A 46 -18.68 -18.21 -0.53
N ASP A 47 -17.91 -18.45 -1.60
CA ASP A 47 -18.05 -19.61 -2.48
C ASP A 47 -17.70 -20.94 -1.77
N ILE A 48 -16.65 -20.95 -0.96
CA ILE A 48 -16.24 -22.08 -0.11
C ILE A 48 -17.30 -22.35 0.96
N PHE A 49 -17.81 -21.31 1.63
CA PHE A 49 -18.89 -21.46 2.62
C PHE A 49 -20.21 -21.90 1.99
N SER A 50 -20.55 -21.46 0.77
CA SER A 50 -21.73 -21.98 0.06
C SER A 50 -21.54 -23.46 -0.30
N LYS A 51 -20.36 -23.87 -0.77
CA LYS A 51 -20.03 -25.28 -1.03
C LYS A 51 -20.09 -26.14 0.23
N LEU A 52 -19.68 -25.60 1.39
CA LEU A 52 -19.79 -26.27 2.69
C LEU A 52 -21.26 -26.43 3.14
N ASN A 53 -22.10 -25.45 2.83
CA ASN A 53 -23.51 -25.43 3.23
C ASN A 53 -24.41 -26.26 2.30
N GLU A 54 -23.90 -26.63 1.12
CA GLU A 54 -24.52 -27.60 0.20
C GLU A 54 -24.27 -29.06 0.61
N ILE A 55 -23.35 -29.32 1.56
CA ILE A 55 -23.19 -30.64 2.15
C ILE A 55 -24.45 -30.91 2.98
N PRO A 56 -25.28 -31.91 2.61
CA PRO A 56 -26.51 -32.16 3.34
C PRO A 56 -26.13 -32.69 4.72
N ILE A 57 -26.22 -31.83 5.73
CA ILE A 57 -26.33 -32.30 7.11
C ILE A 57 -27.63 -33.07 7.15
N ASP A 58 -27.53 -34.40 7.03
CA ASP A 58 -28.66 -35.29 7.09
C ASP A 58 -29.30 -35.18 8.47
N LYS A 59 -30.25 -34.24 8.60
CA LYS A 59 -31.10 -34.04 9.78
C LYS A 59 -31.86 -35.32 10.16
N ALA A 60 -31.87 -36.35 9.31
CA ALA A 60 -32.40 -37.67 9.64
C ALA A 60 -31.45 -38.49 10.54
N ALA A 61 -30.14 -38.29 10.50
CA ALA A 61 -29.18 -39.02 11.34
C ALA A 61 -29.22 -38.56 12.81
N LEU A 62 -29.44 -37.26 13.06
CA LEU A 62 -29.52 -36.71 14.42
C LEU A 62 -30.81 -37.08 15.15
N LYS A 63 -31.86 -37.51 14.45
CA LYS A 63 -33.11 -37.99 15.05
C LYS A 63 -33.07 -39.46 15.47
N ARG A 64 -32.08 -40.24 15.00
CA ARG A 64 -31.93 -41.67 15.36
C ARG A 64 -31.09 -41.91 16.62
N MET A 65 -30.32 -40.91 17.08
CA MET A 65 -29.54 -41.01 18.34
C MET A 65 -30.32 -40.61 19.61
N GLY A 66 -31.56 -40.14 19.49
CA GLY A 66 -32.40 -39.75 20.64
C GLY A 66 -33.07 -40.92 21.37
N SER A 67 -32.92 -42.14 20.88
CA SER A 67 -33.55 -43.32 21.47
C SER A 67 -32.73 -44.56 21.17
N GLN A 68 -32.21 -45.18 22.23
CA GLN A 68 -31.56 -46.50 22.32
C GLN A 68 -30.05 -46.43 22.63
N THR A 69 -29.79 -46.29 23.93
CA THR A 69 -28.66 -46.95 24.57
C THR A 69 -28.73 -48.46 24.32
N SER A 70 -27.55 -49.01 24.03
CA SER A 70 -27.14 -50.42 24.16
C SER A 70 -27.22 -51.31 22.91
N SER A 71 -26.03 -51.80 22.58
CA SER A 71 -25.70 -53.09 21.95
C SER A 71 -25.32 -53.12 20.47
N ASN A 72 -24.19 -53.80 20.26
CA ASN A 72 -23.60 -54.35 19.04
C ASN A 72 -22.77 -53.45 18.13
N LEU A 73 -21.46 -53.51 18.43
CA LEU A 73 -20.38 -53.64 17.46
C LEU A 73 -20.78 -54.66 16.37
N ASN A 74 -20.95 -54.22 15.13
CA ASN A 74 -20.67 -55.01 13.93
C ASN A 74 -20.50 -54.06 12.74
N GLN A 75 -19.43 -54.34 12.00
CA GLN A 75 -18.93 -53.61 10.86
C GLN A 75 -20.03 -53.28 9.83
N THR A 76 -20.05 -52.04 9.35
CA THR A 76 -20.52 -51.74 8.00
C THR A 76 -19.58 -50.71 7.40
N THR A 77 -18.70 -51.23 6.56
CA THR A 77 -17.80 -50.50 5.67
C THR A 77 -18.59 -49.74 4.62
N THR A 78 -18.90 -48.46 4.84
CA THR A 78 -19.23 -47.47 3.79
C THR A 78 -19.15 -46.06 4.37
N SER A 79 -17.96 -45.50 4.55
CA SER A 79 -17.77 -44.06 4.83
C SER A 79 -16.29 -43.69 4.70
N PHE A 80 -15.75 -43.68 3.48
CA PHE A 80 -14.34 -43.29 3.25
C PHE A 80 -14.15 -41.95 2.52
N ASP A 81 -15.22 -41.25 2.15
CA ASP A 81 -15.06 -40.08 1.24
C ASP A 81 -15.42 -38.72 1.86
N HIS A 82 -16.24 -38.66 2.93
CA HIS A 82 -16.72 -37.37 3.45
C HIS A 82 -15.74 -36.64 4.38
N GLU A 83 -14.91 -37.37 5.13
CA GLU A 83 -13.94 -36.77 6.05
C GLU A 83 -12.70 -36.24 5.30
N SER A 84 -12.29 -36.94 4.22
CA SER A 84 -11.17 -36.54 3.36
C SER A 84 -11.41 -35.25 2.58
N ILE A 85 -12.65 -34.99 2.12
CA ILE A 85 -12.99 -33.76 1.37
C ILE A 85 -12.98 -32.54 2.29
N THR A 86 -13.35 -32.73 3.56
CA THR A 86 -13.41 -31.66 4.55
C THR A 86 -12.00 -31.27 5.01
N ASP A 87 -11.11 -32.25 5.17
CA ASP A 87 -9.70 -32.01 5.50
C ASP A 87 -8.93 -31.37 4.35
N ASP A 88 -9.14 -31.80 3.10
CA ASP A 88 -8.49 -31.20 1.93
C ASP A 88 -8.88 -29.72 1.76
N LEU A 89 -10.17 -29.41 1.90
CA LEU A 89 -10.69 -28.04 1.85
C LEU A 89 -10.20 -27.16 3.02
N LEU A 90 -10.04 -27.74 4.22
CA LEU A 90 -9.46 -27.05 5.36
C LEU A 90 -7.97 -26.74 5.14
N THR A 91 -7.20 -27.68 4.56
CA THR A 91 -5.80 -27.45 4.24
C THR A 91 -5.62 -26.39 3.15
N GLU A 92 -6.51 -26.36 2.15
CA GLU A 92 -6.55 -25.32 1.13
C GLU A 92 -6.86 -23.94 1.74
N PHE A 93 -7.84 -23.88 2.64
CA PHE A 93 -8.17 -22.65 3.38
C PHE A 93 -7.01 -22.14 4.24
N ILE A 94 -6.31 -23.04 4.95
CA ILE A 94 -5.15 -22.68 5.77
C ILE A 94 -4.01 -22.16 4.89
N ARG A 95 -3.78 -22.78 3.73
CA ARG A 95 -2.75 -22.33 2.77
C ARG A 95 -3.07 -20.94 2.21
N GLU A 96 -4.30 -20.72 1.74
CA GLU A 96 -4.72 -19.43 1.19
C GLU A 96 -4.66 -18.32 2.25
N LYS A 97 -5.04 -18.61 3.49
CA LYS A 97 -4.89 -17.68 4.61
C LYS A 97 -3.42 -17.37 4.92
N MET A 98 -2.53 -18.35 4.78
CA MET A 98 -1.10 -18.18 5.01
C MET A 98 -0.46 -17.31 3.92
N GLU A 99 -0.83 -17.51 2.65
CA GLU A 99 -0.38 -16.71 1.51
C GLU A 99 -0.84 -15.26 1.62
N LEU A 100 -2.10 -15.02 2.00
CA LEU A 100 -2.63 -13.67 2.24
C LEU A 100 -1.87 -12.96 3.37
N ASN A 101 -1.62 -13.66 4.48
CA ASN A 101 -0.86 -13.09 5.59
C ASN A 101 0.58 -12.71 5.18
N GLN A 102 1.22 -13.51 4.32
CA GLN A 102 2.54 -13.20 3.79
C GLN A 102 2.49 -11.97 2.86
N SER A 103 1.53 -11.92 1.93
CA SER A 103 1.31 -10.77 1.07
C SER A 103 1.09 -9.47 1.87
N MET A 104 0.21 -9.52 2.89
CA MET A 104 -0.03 -8.38 3.78
C MET A 104 1.21 -7.98 4.59
N SER A 105 2.02 -8.95 5.01
CA SER A 105 3.29 -8.66 5.70
C SER A 105 4.27 -7.93 4.80
N TYR A 106 4.41 -8.35 3.53
CA TYR A 106 5.26 -7.67 2.56
C TYR A 106 4.74 -6.27 2.22
N LEU A 107 3.42 -6.11 2.09
CA LEU A 107 2.79 -4.82 1.85
C LEU A 107 3.01 -3.85 3.03
N SER A 108 2.87 -4.34 4.26
CA SER A 108 3.14 -3.56 5.46
C SER A 108 4.61 -3.14 5.56
N GLN A 109 5.54 -4.03 5.22
CA GLN A 109 6.98 -3.72 5.18
C GLN A 109 7.30 -2.70 4.07
N SER A 110 6.69 -2.83 2.89
CA SER A 110 6.79 -1.85 1.81
C SER A 110 6.35 -0.47 2.28
N MET A 111 5.19 -0.37 2.94
CA MET A 111 4.65 0.88 3.46
C MET A 111 5.57 1.52 4.51
N GLU A 112 6.11 0.73 5.44
CA GLU A 112 7.03 1.22 6.47
C GLU A 112 8.30 1.81 5.84
N LEU A 113 8.89 1.11 4.86
CA LEU A 113 10.08 1.55 4.16
C LEU A 113 9.82 2.78 3.28
N ALA A 114 8.67 2.83 2.61
CA ALA A 114 8.27 3.97 1.79
C ALA A 114 8.02 5.22 2.66
N LEU A 115 7.41 5.09 3.84
CA LEU A 115 7.23 6.20 4.79
C LEU A 115 8.58 6.70 5.34
N GLN A 116 9.51 5.79 5.66
CA GLN A 116 10.85 6.18 6.09
C GLN A 116 11.60 6.93 4.98
N SER A 117 11.53 6.43 3.74
CA SER A 117 12.09 7.11 2.56
C SER A 117 11.47 8.49 2.38
N LEU A 118 10.14 8.60 2.48
CA LEU A 118 9.43 9.87 2.36
C LEU A 118 9.86 10.88 3.44
N ASN A 119 9.99 10.45 4.69
CA ASN A 119 10.44 11.32 5.78
C ASN A 119 11.86 11.86 5.54
N ILE A 120 12.77 11.02 5.05
CA ILE A 120 14.13 11.45 4.71
C ILE A 120 14.08 12.38 3.48
N ALA A 121 13.27 12.08 2.47
CA ALA A 121 13.09 12.90 1.28
C ALA A 121 12.56 14.31 1.62
N LEU A 122 11.60 14.39 2.55
CA LEU A 122 11.09 15.67 3.07
C LEU A 122 12.18 16.46 3.81
N SER A 123 13.06 15.79 4.57
CA SER A 123 14.18 16.44 5.23
C SER A 123 15.22 17.00 4.25
N ILE A 124 15.42 16.35 3.10
CA ILE A 124 16.38 16.78 2.07
C ILE A 124 15.72 17.71 1.04
N GLN A 125 14.38 17.79 1.04
CA GLN A 125 13.57 18.50 0.04
C GLN A 125 13.74 17.96 -1.40
N ASP A 126 14.00 16.66 -1.55
CA ASP A 126 14.05 16.01 -2.86
C ASP A 126 12.63 15.79 -3.39
N LYS A 127 12.17 16.71 -4.23
CA LYS A 127 10.81 16.74 -4.79
C LYS A 127 10.50 15.52 -5.66
N ILE A 128 11.50 14.94 -6.33
CA ILE A 128 11.29 13.77 -7.20
C ILE A 128 11.03 12.55 -6.30
N LEU A 129 11.86 12.36 -5.27
CA LEU A 129 11.71 11.25 -4.36
C LEU A 129 10.43 11.36 -3.52
N ILE A 130 10.02 12.57 -3.11
CA ILE A 130 8.74 12.81 -2.44
C ILE A 130 7.58 12.38 -3.34
N ARG A 131 7.57 12.79 -4.61
CA ARG A 131 6.54 12.41 -5.58
C ARG A 131 6.45 10.89 -5.70
N ASP A 132 7.58 10.25 -5.95
CA ASP A 132 7.63 8.82 -6.26
C ASP A 132 7.28 7.96 -5.02
N CYS A 133 7.73 8.34 -3.82
CA CYS A 133 7.35 7.67 -2.57
C CYS A 133 5.87 7.85 -2.25
N SER A 134 5.31 9.04 -2.49
CA SER A 134 3.89 9.31 -2.23
C SER A 134 2.99 8.52 -3.18
N LEU A 135 3.41 8.33 -4.43
CA LEU A 135 2.69 7.51 -5.39
C LEU A 135 2.75 6.02 -5.01
N LEU A 136 3.91 5.53 -4.60
CA LEU A 136 4.07 4.16 -4.08
C LEU A 136 3.17 3.92 -2.85
N LEU A 137 3.09 4.88 -1.92
CA LEU A 137 2.21 4.80 -0.76
C LEU A 137 0.73 4.78 -1.15
N CYS A 138 0.32 5.59 -2.13
CA CYS A 138 -1.04 5.53 -2.64
C CYS A 138 -1.38 4.16 -3.25
N GLU A 139 -0.46 3.57 -4.02
CA GLU A 139 -0.67 2.25 -4.63
C GLU A 139 -0.73 1.15 -3.56
N THR A 140 0.15 1.22 -2.57
CA THR A 140 0.26 0.25 -1.47
C THR A 140 -0.95 0.30 -0.53
N ILE A 141 -1.45 1.50 -0.19
CA ILE A 141 -2.63 1.69 0.66
C ILE A 141 -3.93 1.42 -0.11
N GLY A 142 -3.97 1.78 -1.40
CA GLY A 142 -5.07 1.46 -2.30
C GLY A 142 -6.45 1.79 -1.72
N GLN A 143 -7.34 0.78 -1.75
CA GLN A 143 -8.74 0.85 -1.31
C GLN A 143 -8.93 0.67 0.21
N PHE A 144 -7.88 0.32 0.95
CA PHE A 144 -7.98 0.06 2.40
C PHE A 144 -8.21 1.32 3.21
N ASP A 145 -7.57 2.42 2.80
CA ASP A 145 -7.75 3.74 3.40
C ASP A 145 -7.76 4.82 2.30
N PRO A 146 -8.94 5.10 1.71
CA PRO A 146 -9.06 6.08 0.64
C PRO A 146 -8.69 7.50 1.10
N ILE A 147 -8.87 7.84 2.38
CA ILE A 147 -8.55 9.19 2.90
C ILE A 147 -7.04 9.39 2.92
N SER A 148 -6.29 8.42 3.44
CA SER A 148 -4.83 8.47 3.42
C SER A 148 -4.28 8.42 2.00
N SER A 149 -4.83 7.57 1.13
CA SER A 149 -4.45 7.48 -0.29
C SER A 149 -4.59 8.82 -1.01
N ILE A 150 -5.71 9.53 -0.81
CA ILE A 150 -5.92 10.88 -1.38
C ILE A 150 -4.86 11.86 -0.85
N THR A 151 -4.52 11.80 0.44
CA THR A 151 -3.52 12.70 1.03
C THR A 151 -2.15 12.52 0.37
N TYR A 152 -1.72 11.28 0.15
CA TYR A 152 -0.47 11.00 -0.56
C TYR A 152 -0.53 11.36 -2.05
N LEU A 153 -1.68 11.18 -2.70
CA LEU A 153 -1.87 11.65 -4.08
C LEU A 153 -1.71 13.17 -4.19
N ILE A 154 -2.37 13.93 -3.31
CA ILE A 154 -2.24 15.38 -3.26
C ILE A 154 -0.78 15.77 -3.05
N LEU A 155 -0.07 15.09 -2.15
CA LEU A 155 1.36 15.33 -1.93
C LEU A 155 2.19 15.09 -3.21
N SER A 156 1.93 14.00 -3.93
CA SER A 156 2.61 13.70 -5.20
C SER A 156 2.35 14.75 -6.29
N GLN A 157 1.12 15.26 -6.36
CA GLN A 157 0.72 16.29 -7.32
C GLN A 157 1.36 17.63 -6.96
N ASN A 158 1.38 18.00 -5.68
CA ASN A 158 2.04 19.20 -5.19
C ASN A 158 3.56 19.19 -5.45
N ALA A 159 4.22 18.05 -5.22
CA ALA A 159 5.63 17.89 -5.54
C ALA A 159 5.90 18.06 -7.04
N SER A 160 5.04 17.47 -7.89
CA SER A 160 5.12 17.61 -9.35
C SER A 160 4.90 19.06 -9.82
N ALA A 161 3.88 19.74 -9.29
CA ALA A 161 3.59 21.13 -9.58
C ALA A 161 4.73 22.07 -9.14
N SER A 162 5.38 21.77 -8.00
CA SER A 162 6.55 22.51 -7.53
C SER A 162 7.74 22.36 -8.47
N ILE A 163 8.03 21.14 -8.96
CA ILE A 163 9.08 20.89 -9.96
C ILE A 163 8.77 21.65 -11.25
N TYR A 164 7.54 21.59 -11.73
CA TYR A 164 7.14 22.26 -12.97
C TYR A 164 7.24 23.79 -12.86
N THR A 165 6.77 24.35 -11.76
CA THR A 165 6.87 25.80 -11.48
C THR A 165 8.32 26.24 -11.39
N GLU A 166 9.17 25.49 -10.70
CA GLU A 166 10.61 25.79 -10.62
C GLU A 166 11.28 25.75 -11.99
N ASN A 167 10.93 24.78 -12.83
CA ASN A 167 11.45 24.67 -14.19
C ASN A 167 10.99 25.82 -15.09
N ILE A 168 9.72 26.25 -14.97
CA ILE A 168 9.21 27.44 -15.67
C ILE A 168 9.96 28.68 -15.21
N LEU A 169 10.14 28.87 -13.90
CA LEU A 169 10.84 30.05 -13.37
C LEU A 169 12.30 30.08 -13.83
N LYS A 170 12.99 28.93 -13.78
CA LYS A 170 14.36 28.79 -14.31
C LYS A 170 14.42 29.13 -15.80
N ARG A 171 13.46 28.66 -16.59
CA ARG A 171 13.37 28.95 -18.02
C ARG A 171 13.06 30.43 -18.29
N ALA A 172 12.13 31.01 -17.52
CA ALA A 172 11.79 32.42 -17.63
C ALA A 172 13.00 33.29 -17.31
N CYS A 173 13.69 33.07 -16.18
CA CYS A 173 14.92 33.80 -15.84
C CYS A 173 16.03 33.67 -16.89
N HIS A 174 16.13 32.55 -17.60
CA HIS A 174 17.10 32.39 -18.68
C HIS A 174 16.68 33.11 -19.98
N ILE A 175 15.38 33.31 -20.20
CA ILE A 175 14.84 34.02 -21.38
C ILE A 175 14.83 35.53 -21.15
N THR A 176 14.65 35.96 -19.90
CA THR A 176 14.76 37.35 -19.50
C THR A 176 16.23 37.80 -19.65
N SER A 177 16.50 38.76 -20.53
CA SER A 177 17.82 39.37 -20.60
C SER A 177 18.15 40.08 -19.28
N ASP A 178 19.43 40.19 -18.91
CA ASP A 178 19.85 40.94 -17.70
C ASP A 178 19.26 42.36 -17.65
N SER A 179 19.00 42.96 -18.82
CA SER A 179 18.34 44.26 -18.97
C SER A 179 16.87 44.25 -18.55
N GLU A 180 16.12 43.20 -18.84
CA GLU A 180 14.71 43.06 -18.48
C GLU A 180 14.56 42.68 -17.00
N LEU A 181 15.46 41.87 -16.46
CA LEU A 181 15.53 41.58 -15.03
C LEU A 181 15.90 42.85 -14.23
N ALA A 182 16.88 43.62 -14.71
CA ALA A 182 17.23 44.92 -14.13
C ALA A 182 16.06 45.90 -14.21
N SER A 183 15.31 45.92 -15.32
CA SER A 183 14.12 46.76 -15.47
C SER A 183 13.00 46.37 -14.49
N LEU A 184 12.77 45.07 -14.28
CA LEU A 184 11.80 44.57 -13.30
C LEU A 184 12.24 44.90 -11.86
N PHE A 185 13.52 44.75 -11.57
CA PHE A 185 14.09 45.11 -10.27
C PHE A 185 13.96 46.61 -9.98
N ILE A 186 14.27 47.46 -10.97
CA ILE A 186 14.08 48.91 -10.89
C ILE A 186 12.60 49.25 -10.66
N LEU A 187 11.68 48.59 -11.36
CA LEU A 187 10.23 48.79 -11.20
C LEU A 187 9.76 48.43 -9.78
N ILE A 188 10.15 47.26 -9.28
CA ILE A 188 9.79 46.80 -7.92
C ILE A 188 10.34 47.75 -6.87
N ASN A 189 11.59 48.21 -7.01
CA ASN A 189 12.15 49.20 -6.08
C ASN A 189 11.40 50.52 -6.12
N ARG A 190 10.94 50.95 -7.30
CA ARG A 190 10.15 52.17 -7.45
C ARG A 190 8.80 52.08 -6.73
N ILE A 191 8.10 50.95 -6.89
CA ILE A 191 6.82 50.70 -6.21
C ILE A 191 7.02 50.65 -4.68
N LYS A 192 8.09 50.01 -4.23
CA LYS A 192 8.40 49.90 -2.80
C LYS A 192 8.76 51.26 -2.17
N GLN A 193 9.39 52.14 -2.94
CA GLN A 193 9.63 53.52 -2.53
C GLN A 193 8.33 54.33 -2.52
N ASP A 194 7.46 54.19 -3.52
CA ASP A 194 6.16 54.87 -3.55
C ASP A 194 5.25 54.45 -2.38
N GLU A 195 5.25 53.18 -1.98
CA GLU A 195 4.55 52.69 -0.79
C GLU A 195 5.11 53.27 0.52
N THR A 196 6.41 53.51 0.61
CA THR A 196 7.00 54.18 1.79
C THR A 196 6.72 55.68 1.83
N ILE A 197 6.47 56.32 0.69
CA ILE A 197 6.15 57.75 0.58
C ILE A 197 4.65 57.99 0.81
N THR A 198 3.78 57.03 0.49
CA THR A 198 2.33 57.12 0.74
C THR A 198 1.90 56.72 2.16
N ASN A 199 2.78 56.05 2.92
CA ASN A 199 2.55 55.68 4.33
C ASN A 199 3.31 56.59 5.32
N ALA A 200 3.87 57.71 4.87
CA ALA A 200 4.50 58.76 5.69
C ALA A 200 3.63 60.02 5.71
#